data_AF-A0A6F8U2F1-F1
#
_entry.id   AF-A0A6F8U2F1-F1
#
_cell.length_a   1.000
_cell.length_b   1.000
_cell.length_c   1.000
_cell.angle_alpha   90.00
_cell.angle_beta   90.00
_cell.angle_gamma   90.00
#
_symmetry.space_group_name_H-M   'P 1'
#
loop_
_entity.id
_entity.type
_entity.pdbx_description
1 polymer ?
#
loop_
_entity_poly.entity_id
_entity_poly.type
_entity_poly.pdbx_seq_one_letter_code
_entity_poly.pdbx_strand_id
1 'polypeptide(L)'
;MKKNQDFSSIDTAVKNFKGYTWLALIGCTLSSIYWGNKYFNAERGYYYEDAFFISLMFSGIAFAYLIVVQVLFYSPMNRHREWVEVNGIFSTEPKSDNDSTNKSEVDIIKGEKLKQYSVADELTKWAKLKEDGHISEEEFIEARTKLLKRN
;
A
#
# COMPACT_ATOMS: atom_id res chain seq x y z
N MET A 1 24.61 -15.92 -5.71
CA MET A 1 24.37 -15.28 -4.39
C MET A 1 22.98 -15.66 -3.93
N LYS A 2 22.83 -16.29 -2.75
CA LYS A 2 21.51 -16.53 -2.14
C LYS A 2 20.89 -15.17 -1.79
N LYS A 3 19.70 -14.89 -2.33
CA LYS A 3 18.95 -13.67 -2.04
C LYS A 3 18.23 -13.90 -0.71
N ASN A 4 18.77 -13.34 0.38
CA ASN A 4 18.11 -13.42 1.68
C ASN A 4 16.82 -12.58 1.62
N GLN A 5 15.73 -13.12 2.15
CA GLN A 5 14.39 -12.50 2.14
C GLN A 5 14.22 -11.42 3.24
N ASP A 6 15.30 -11.09 3.94
CA ASP A 6 15.24 -10.26 5.13
C ASP A 6 15.38 -8.76 4.82
N PHE A 7 14.64 -7.95 5.57
CA PHE A 7 14.73 -6.48 5.55
C PHE A 7 16.11 -5.92 5.93
N SER A 8 17.01 -6.78 6.43
CA SER A 8 18.39 -6.46 6.78
C SER A 8 19.18 -5.75 5.67
N SER A 9 18.89 -6.09 4.40
CA SER A 9 19.51 -5.43 3.25
C SER A 9 19.13 -3.94 3.13
N ILE A 10 17.86 -3.63 3.42
CA ILE A 10 17.33 -2.26 3.43
C ILE A 10 17.89 -1.48 4.63
N ASP A 11 17.90 -2.08 5.82
CA ASP A 11 18.48 -1.44 7.01
C ASP A 11 19.95 -1.09 6.81
N THR A 12 20.71 -2.02 6.21
CA THR A 12 22.13 -1.81 5.90
C THR A 12 22.30 -0.69 4.87
N ALA A 13 21.48 -0.67 3.82
CA ALA A 13 21.51 0.38 2.80
C ALA A 13 21.20 1.76 3.39
N VAL A 14 20.15 1.87 4.22
CA VAL A 14 19.77 3.13 4.87
C VAL A 14 20.83 3.59 5.88
N LYS A 15 21.45 2.67 6.62
CA LYS A 15 22.55 2.99 7.54
C LYS A 15 23.77 3.54 6.79
N ASN A 16 24.19 2.87 5.73
CA ASN A 16 25.31 3.32 4.90
C ASN A 16 25.00 4.67 4.25
N PHE A 17 23.80 4.81 3.68
CA PHE A 17 23.31 6.04 3.09
C PHE A 17 23.38 7.20 4.09
N LYS A 18 22.81 7.04 5.29
CA LYS A 18 22.87 8.06 6.35
C LYS A 18 24.31 8.44 6.68
N GLY A 19 25.20 7.45 6.77
CA GLY A 19 26.63 7.69 7.01
C GLY A 19 27.26 8.59 5.95
N TYR A 20 27.08 8.27 4.67
CA TYR A 20 27.61 9.07 3.57
C TYR A 20 26.99 10.47 3.49
N THR A 21 25.68 10.58 3.68
CA THR A 21 25.01 11.89 3.65
C THR A 21 25.42 12.76 4.83
N TRP A 22 25.66 12.17 6.01
CA TRP A 22 26.23 12.89 7.16
C TRP A 22 27.65 13.41 6.87
N LEU A 23 28.51 12.59 6.25
CA LEU A 23 29.83 13.03 5.82
C LEU A 23 29.76 14.19 4.82
N ALA A 24 28.86 14.09 3.83
CA ALA A 24 28.63 15.16 2.86
C ALA A 24 28.13 16.44 3.54
N LEU A 25 27.19 16.30 4.50
CA LEU A 25 26.66 17.43 5.27
C LEU A 25 27.75 18.12 6.09
N ILE A 26 28.63 17.37 6.74
CA ILE A 26 29.79 17.92 7.47
C ILE A 26 30.73 18.67 6.51
N GLY A 27 30.99 18.12 5.33
CA GLY A 27 31.79 18.82 4.31
C GLY A 27 31.17 20.15 3.87
N CYS A 28 29.86 20.14 3.59
CA CYS A 28 29.12 21.34 3.18
C CYS A 28 29.03 22.39 4.30
N THR A 29 28.84 21.98 5.56
CA THR A 29 28.79 22.91 6.69
C THR A 29 30.15 23.54 6.97
N LEU A 30 31.24 22.78 6.93
CA LEU A 30 32.60 23.32 7.05
C LEU A 30 32.92 24.33 5.95
N SER A 31 32.53 24.02 4.70
CA SER A 31 32.65 24.95 3.58
C SER A 31 31.84 26.24 3.83
N SER A 32 30.59 26.10 4.28
CA SER A 32 29.72 27.26 4.59
C SER A 32 30.30 28.13 5.71
N ILE A 33 30.90 27.53 6.74
CA ILE A 33 31.57 28.26 7.83
C ILE A 33 32.79 29.00 7.29
N TYR A 34 33.58 28.38 6.41
CA TYR A 34 34.77 29.00 5.83
C TYR A 34 34.42 30.23 4.98
N TRP A 35 33.47 30.08 4.03
CA TRP A 35 33.03 31.19 3.18
C TRP A 35 32.27 32.25 3.97
N GLY A 36 31.46 31.84 4.95
CA GLY A 36 30.76 32.75 5.85
C GLY A 36 31.72 33.60 6.66
N ASN A 37 32.80 33.01 7.20
CA ASN A 37 33.82 33.77 7.91
C ASN A 37 34.47 34.84 7.02
N LYS A 38 34.77 34.50 5.75
CA LYS A 38 35.28 35.49 4.79
C LYS A 38 34.24 36.55 4.42
N TYR A 39 32.97 36.17 4.28
CA TYR A 39 31.89 37.09 3.98
C TYR A 39 31.71 38.14 5.09
N PHE A 40 31.73 37.74 6.36
CA PHE A 40 31.54 38.64 7.50
C PHE A 40 32.80 39.44 7.89
N ASN A 41 34.00 38.91 7.66
CA ASN A 41 35.25 39.56 8.08
C ASN A 41 35.96 40.36 6.96
N ALA A 42 35.61 40.18 5.68
CA ALA A 42 36.24 40.93 4.60
C ALA A 42 35.57 42.29 4.41
N GLU A 43 36.39 43.36 4.26
CA GLU A 43 35.92 44.70 3.86
C GLU A 43 35.13 44.70 2.54
N ARG A 44 35.22 43.63 1.74
CA ARG A 44 34.44 43.42 0.50
C ARG A 44 33.66 42.10 0.53
N GLY A 45 32.78 41.93 1.51
CA GLY A 45 31.90 40.76 1.64
C GLY A 45 31.16 40.38 0.35
N TYR A 46 30.82 41.35 -0.51
CA TYR A 46 30.16 41.13 -1.80
C TYR A 46 30.86 40.13 -2.73
N TYR A 47 32.20 40.00 -2.69
CA TYR A 47 32.91 39.02 -3.53
C TYR A 47 32.70 37.57 -3.08
N TYR A 48 32.30 37.36 -1.83
CA TYR A 48 32.12 36.03 -1.23
C TYR A 48 30.64 35.69 -0.99
N GLU A 49 29.74 36.59 -1.35
CA GLU A 49 28.29 36.44 -1.16
C GLU A 49 27.76 35.20 -1.87
N ASP A 50 28.03 35.08 -3.17
CA ASP A 50 27.57 33.95 -3.98
C ASP A 50 28.11 32.61 -3.44
N ALA A 51 29.40 32.53 -3.12
CA ALA A 51 30.02 31.31 -2.63
C ALA A 51 29.46 30.88 -1.27
N PHE A 52 29.18 31.84 -0.39
CA PHE A 52 28.55 31.57 0.91
C PHE A 52 27.11 31.07 0.74
N PHE A 53 26.28 31.74 -0.04
CA PHE A 53 24.89 31.30 -0.24
C PHE A 53 24.78 29.98 -0.99
N ILE A 54 25.65 29.72 -1.98
CA ILE A 54 25.71 28.44 -2.68
C ILE A 54 26.05 27.32 -1.70
N SER A 55 27.10 27.48 -0.89
CA SER A 55 27.49 26.46 0.09
C SER A 55 26.40 26.20 1.15
N LEU A 56 25.72 27.27 1.60
CA LEU A 56 24.58 27.18 2.51
C LEU A 56 23.41 26.39 1.89
N MET A 57 23.07 26.66 0.64
CA MET A 57 22.01 25.95 -0.08
C MET A 57 22.34 24.46 -0.24
N PHE A 58 23.58 24.11 -0.58
CA PHE A 58 24.00 22.71 -0.65
C PHE A 58 23.90 21.99 0.71
N SER A 59 24.27 22.66 1.80
CA SER A 59 24.09 22.12 3.15
C SER A 59 22.61 21.90 3.48
N GLY A 60 21.76 22.87 3.14
CA GLY A 60 20.30 22.76 3.30
C GLY A 60 19.69 21.61 2.50
N ILE A 61 20.12 21.43 1.25
CA ILE A 61 19.68 20.32 0.39
C ILE A 61 20.10 18.97 0.99
N ALA A 62 21.35 18.83 1.44
CA ALA A 62 21.82 17.61 2.08
C ALA A 62 21.02 17.27 3.34
N PHE A 63 20.68 18.28 4.15
CA PHE A 63 19.86 18.12 5.34
C PHE A 63 18.41 17.73 5.02
N ALA A 64 17.79 18.42 4.07
CA ALA A 64 16.45 18.10 3.60
C ALA A 64 16.37 16.66 3.06
N TYR A 65 17.41 16.21 2.35
CA TYR A 65 17.47 14.86 1.82
C TYR A 65 17.52 13.79 2.92
N LEU A 66 18.23 14.05 4.04
CA LEU A 66 18.18 13.17 5.22
C LEU A 66 16.77 13.07 5.80
N ILE A 67 16.06 14.20 5.91
CA ILE A 67 14.68 14.21 6.42
C ILE A 67 13.76 13.42 5.49
N VAL A 68 13.84 13.67 4.19
CA VAL A 68 13.03 12.97 3.18
C VAL A 68 13.25 11.47 3.29
N VAL A 69 14.50 11.01 3.29
CA VAL A 69 14.78 9.56 3.40
C VAL A 69 14.31 8.99 4.74
N GLN A 70 14.44 9.72 5.85
CA GLN A 70 13.98 9.25 7.15
C GLN A 70 12.45 9.15 7.23
N VAL A 71 11.73 10.18 6.78
CA VAL A 71 10.29 10.35 6.97
C VAL A 71 9.46 9.69 5.89
N LEU A 72 9.84 9.85 4.61
CA LEU A 72 9.07 9.30 3.49
C LEU A 72 9.43 7.85 3.17
N PHE A 73 10.68 7.45 3.38
CA PHE A 73 11.14 6.12 2.99
C PHE A 73 11.33 5.19 4.19
N TYR A 74 12.22 5.53 5.12
CA TYR A 74 12.60 4.60 6.18
C TYR A 74 11.48 4.38 7.20
N SER A 75 10.83 5.44 7.67
CA SER A 75 9.81 5.34 8.70
C SER A 75 8.58 4.52 8.28
N PRO A 76 7.97 4.74 7.10
CA PRO A 76 6.82 3.95 6.66
C PRO A 76 7.19 2.49 6.38
N MET A 77 8.35 2.29 5.76
CA MET A 77 8.83 0.97 5.39
C MET A 77 9.20 0.12 6.62
N ASN A 78 9.81 0.72 7.65
CA ASN A 78 10.07 0.04 8.91
C ASN A 78 8.78 -0.24 9.70
N ARG A 79 7.78 0.66 9.64
CA ARG A 79 6.48 0.46 10.30
C ARG A 79 5.68 -0.70 9.71
N HIS A 80 5.87 -0.97 8.41
CA HIS A 80 5.19 -2.06 7.70
C HIS A 80 6.16 -3.18 7.30
N ARG A 81 7.22 -3.39 8.08
CA ARG A 81 8.30 -4.34 7.78
C ARG A 81 7.80 -5.74 7.44
N GLU A 82 6.94 -6.32 8.28
CA GLU A 82 6.40 -7.66 8.08
C GLU A 82 5.60 -7.78 6.77
N TRP A 83 4.83 -6.75 6.42
CA TRP A 83 4.10 -6.71 5.15
C TRP A 83 5.05 -6.61 3.95
N VAL A 84 6.13 -5.84 4.06
CA VAL A 84 7.15 -5.68 3.01
C VAL A 84 7.98 -6.94 2.82
N GLU A 85 8.28 -7.69 3.88
CA GLU A 85 8.98 -8.98 3.78
C GLU A 85 8.13 -10.01 3.03
N VAL A 86 6.82 -10.06 3.27
CA VAL A 86 5.89 -11.03 2.64
C VAL A 86 5.45 -10.63 1.23
N ASN A 87 5.12 -9.36 0.99
CA ASN A 87 4.51 -8.87 -0.26
C ASN A 87 5.42 -7.95 -1.08
N GLY A 88 6.60 -7.59 -0.57
CA GLY A 88 7.49 -6.62 -1.21
C GLY A 88 8.37 -7.21 -2.31
N ILE A 89 9.24 -6.36 -2.86
CA ILE A 89 10.17 -6.66 -3.97
C ILE A 89 11.21 -7.77 -3.66
N PHE A 90 11.24 -8.23 -2.41
CA PHE A 90 12.10 -9.30 -1.91
C PHE A 90 11.41 -10.66 -1.83
N SER A 91 10.07 -10.71 -1.98
CA SER A 91 9.32 -11.96 -1.98
C SER A 91 9.65 -12.75 -3.24
N THR A 92 10.38 -13.86 -3.07
CA THR A 92 10.69 -14.83 -4.13
C THR A 92 9.74 -16.02 -4.10
N GLU A 93 8.85 -16.08 -3.12
CA GLU A 93 7.83 -17.12 -3.07
C GLU A 93 6.67 -16.73 -4.00
N PRO A 94 6.23 -17.62 -4.90
CA PRO A 94 4.95 -17.39 -5.58
C PRO A 94 3.90 -17.23 -4.50
N LYS A 95 3.05 -16.19 -4.59
CA LYS A 95 1.88 -16.05 -3.70
C LYS A 95 1.20 -17.41 -3.61
N SER A 96 1.31 -18.07 -2.48
CA SER A 96 0.53 -19.28 -2.28
C SER A 96 -0.92 -18.81 -2.26
N ASP A 97 -1.76 -19.38 -3.12
CA ASP A 97 -3.19 -19.07 -3.20
C ASP A 97 -3.96 -19.34 -1.89
N ASN A 98 -3.26 -19.74 -0.82
CA ASN A 98 -3.80 -20.18 0.45
C ASN A 98 -4.00 -19.05 1.48
N ASP A 99 -3.46 -17.84 1.27
CA ASP A 99 -3.67 -16.71 2.19
C ASP A 99 -4.93 -15.88 1.87
N SER A 100 -5.78 -16.38 0.97
CA SER A 100 -7.12 -15.84 0.75
C SER A 100 -8.14 -16.26 1.82
N THR A 101 -7.71 -17.00 2.86
CA THR A 101 -8.65 -17.64 3.81
C THR A 101 -8.85 -16.90 5.14
N ASN A 102 -8.07 -15.86 5.48
CA ASN A 102 -8.19 -15.20 6.80
C ASN A 102 -8.20 -13.67 6.77
N LYS A 103 -9.02 -13.07 5.89
CA LYS A 103 -9.65 -11.77 6.13
C LYS A 103 -11.09 -11.78 5.61
N SER A 104 -11.99 -12.46 6.34
CA SER A 104 -13.34 -11.94 6.51
C SER A 104 -13.19 -10.59 7.22
N GLU A 105 -13.60 -9.46 6.64
CA GLU A 105 -14.96 -8.96 6.76
C GLU A 105 -15.12 -7.75 5.82
N VAL A 106 -15.13 -7.98 4.50
CA VAL A 106 -15.82 -7.07 3.55
C VAL A 106 -16.32 -7.94 2.41
N ASP A 107 -17.35 -8.74 2.67
CA ASP A 107 -18.10 -9.45 1.63
C ASP A 107 -19.11 -8.46 1.00
N ILE A 108 -18.60 -7.35 0.46
CA ILE A 108 -19.39 -6.37 -0.28
C ILE A 108 -19.40 -6.80 -1.74
N ILE A 109 -20.51 -7.44 -2.10
CA ILE A 109 -21.04 -7.60 -3.45
C ILE A 109 -20.35 -8.68 -4.29
N LYS A 110 -20.57 -9.93 -3.87
CA LYS A 110 -20.67 -11.07 -4.79
C LYS A 110 -22.05 -11.02 -5.50
N GLY A 111 -22.26 -9.97 -6.29
CA GLY A 111 -23.55 -9.58 -6.89
C GLY A 111 -24.08 -10.44 -8.04
N GLU A 112 -23.58 -11.66 -8.28
CA GLU A 112 -24.00 -12.45 -9.46
C GLU A 112 -24.35 -13.94 -9.23
N LYS A 113 -24.35 -14.44 -7.99
CA LYS A 113 -24.62 -15.89 -7.76
C LYS A 113 -25.67 -16.27 -6.71
N LEU A 114 -26.53 -15.33 -6.31
CA LEU A 114 -27.77 -15.68 -5.60
C LEU A 114 -28.99 -15.42 -6.49
N LYS A 115 -29.16 -16.23 -7.54
CA LYS A 115 -30.51 -16.50 -8.05
C LYS A 115 -31.21 -17.43 -7.07
N GLN A 116 -31.53 -16.90 -5.89
CA GLN A 116 -32.58 -17.46 -5.06
C GLN A 116 -33.86 -17.07 -5.80
N TYR A 117 -34.35 -17.94 -6.69
CA TYR A 117 -35.59 -17.69 -7.39
C TYR A 117 -36.66 -17.40 -6.33
N SER A 118 -37.30 -16.24 -6.46
CA SER A 118 -38.31 -15.83 -5.49
C SER A 118 -39.41 -16.87 -5.48
N VAL A 119 -39.94 -17.21 -4.30
CA VAL A 119 -41.09 -18.10 -4.15
C VAL A 119 -42.25 -17.65 -5.05
N ALA A 120 -42.37 -16.34 -5.28
CA ALA A 120 -43.34 -15.78 -6.22
C ALA A 120 -43.08 -16.17 -7.69
N ASP A 121 -41.84 -16.21 -8.14
CA ASP A 121 -41.49 -16.59 -9.51
C ASP A 121 -41.71 -18.10 -9.75
N GLU A 122 -41.39 -18.92 -8.74
CA GLU A 122 -41.68 -20.36 -8.79
C GLU A 122 -43.18 -20.62 -8.81
N LEU A 123 -43.97 -19.96 -7.94
CA LEU A 123 -45.43 -20.06 -7.96
C LEU A 123 -46.03 -19.59 -9.29
N THR A 124 -45.48 -18.54 -9.90
CA THR A 124 -45.91 -18.05 -11.22
C THR A 124 -45.60 -19.07 -12.32
N LYS A 125 -44.48 -19.79 -12.22
CA LYS A 125 -44.15 -20.88 -13.15
C LYS A 125 -45.10 -22.07 -13.00
N TRP A 126 -45.41 -22.47 -11.77
CA TRP A 126 -46.37 -23.55 -11.50
C TRP A 126 -47.79 -23.17 -11.96
N ALA A 127 -48.19 -21.91 -11.81
CA ALA A 127 -49.48 -21.42 -12.30
C ALA A 127 -49.60 -21.53 -13.83
N LYS A 128 -48.54 -21.17 -14.56
CA LYS A 128 -48.49 -21.33 -16.03
C LYS A 128 -48.56 -22.79 -16.46
N LEU A 129 -47.84 -23.69 -15.78
CA LEU A 129 -47.89 -25.13 -16.10
C LEU A 129 -49.28 -25.74 -15.90
N LYS A 130 -50.04 -25.20 -14.94
CA LYS A 130 -51.44 -25.57 -14.72
C LYS A 130 -52.34 -25.01 -15.82
N GLU A 131 -52.20 -23.74 -16.17
CA GLU A 131 -52.98 -23.11 -17.25
C GLU A 131 -52.73 -23.78 -18.61
N ASP A 132 -51.50 -24.23 -18.87
CA ASP A 132 -51.11 -24.99 -20.06
C ASP A 132 -51.58 -26.47 -20.01
N GLY A 133 -52.25 -26.90 -18.94
CA GLY A 133 -52.82 -28.24 -18.79
C GLY A 133 -51.80 -29.36 -18.57
N HIS A 134 -50.55 -29.02 -18.24
CA HIS A 134 -49.48 -29.99 -18.03
C HIS A 134 -49.46 -30.59 -16.61
N ILE A 135 -50.18 -29.99 -15.66
CA ILE A 135 -50.33 -30.48 -14.29
C ILE A 135 -51.79 -30.39 -13.84
N SER A 136 -52.20 -31.29 -12.96
CA SER A 136 -53.53 -31.27 -12.35
C SER A 136 -53.63 -30.21 -11.24
N GLU A 137 -54.87 -29.81 -10.90
CA GLU A 137 -55.12 -28.86 -9.79
C GLU A 137 -54.54 -29.36 -8.46
N GLU A 138 -54.59 -30.67 -8.24
CA GLU A 138 -54.15 -31.32 -7.01
C GLU A 138 -52.63 -31.22 -6.86
N GLU A 139 -51.88 -31.47 -7.93
CA GLU A 139 -50.42 -31.33 -7.97
C GLU A 139 -49.96 -29.88 -7.80
N PHE A 140 -50.72 -28.92 -8.34
CA PHE A 140 -50.47 -27.50 -8.14
C PHE A 140 -50.65 -27.07 -6.67
N ILE A 141 -51.69 -27.57 -5.99
CA ILE A 141 -51.95 -27.28 -4.58
C ILE A 141 -50.86 -27.88 -3.68
N GLU A 142 -50.41 -29.11 -3.98
CA GLU A 142 -49.30 -29.74 -3.26
C GLU A 142 -47.99 -28.95 -3.43
N ALA A 143 -47.66 -28.55 -4.66
CA ALA A 143 -46.48 -27.74 -4.94
C ALA A 143 -46.54 -26.37 -4.23
N ARG A 144 -47.70 -25.70 -4.26
CA ARG A 144 -47.91 -24.40 -3.60
C ARG A 144 -47.75 -24.50 -2.09
N THR A 145 -48.33 -25.52 -1.46
CA THR A 145 -48.23 -25.70 0.00
C THR A 145 -46.81 -26.05 0.44
N LYS A 146 -46.06 -26.81 -0.37
CA LYS A 146 -44.65 -27.13 -0.12
C LYS A 146 -43.74 -25.91 -0.26
N LEU A 147 -44.01 -25.04 -1.23
CA LEU A 147 -43.26 -23.78 -1.43
C LEU A 147 -43.56 -22.75 -0.34
N LEU A 148 -44.81 -22.66 0.14
CA LEU A 148 -45.19 -21.77 1.24
C LEU A 148 -44.65 -22.22 2.61
N LYS A 149 -44.48 -23.52 2.84
CA LYS A 149 -43.88 -24.06 4.09
C LYS A 149 -42.36 -23.92 4.18
N ARG A 150 -41.69 -23.64 3.05
CA ARG A 150 -40.22 -23.54 2.96
C ARG A 150 -39.70 -22.15 3.35
N ASN A 151 -40.59 -21.17 3.49
CA ASN A 151 -40.32 -19.81 3.94
C ASN A 151 -40.84 -19.61 5.38
#